data_AF-A0A2P8R1D7-F1
#
_entry.id   AF-A0A2P8R1D7-F1
#
_cell.length_a   1.000
_cell.length_b   1.000
_cell.length_c   1.000
_cell.angle_alpha   90.00
_cell.angle_beta   90.00
_cell.angle_gamma   90.00
#
_symmetry.space_group_name_H-M   'P 1'
#
loop_
_entity.id
_entity.type
_entity.pdbx_description
1 polymer ?
#
loop_
_entity_poly.entity_id
_entity_poly.type
_entity_poly.pdbx_seq_one_letter_code
_entity_poly.pdbx_strand_id
1 'polypeptide(L)'
;MKRRFFLKSTAIFATLGCTSSFFLSTGLFANDKKMDFRVVSLEKVTILQDGESKNFCSVCGMSLNMFYKTNHAVNINGKTHQYCSIHCMHQEAMLKKILPDNPKVVDTASLKFIDATTAIYVYSSSMPATMSSISSYAFKNKEDAKKFQKKFGGSLLTYEEVSNATQKTLEDDIKLIDRRQSMAARRGEKIYKATCIKIDKKFSTPAEAKAYILKNNVCPNLTQKELSQVAHYLTKK
;
A
#
# COMPACT_ATOMS: atom_id res chain seq x y z
N MET A 1 12.97 70.30 -5.44
CA MET A 1 13.04 71.05 -4.17
C MET A 1 11.71 71.76 -3.96
N LYS A 2 11.00 71.45 -2.86
CA LYS A 2 9.84 72.16 -2.24
C LYS A 2 8.57 72.32 -3.11
N ARG A 3 7.48 71.60 -2.74
CA ARG A 3 6.30 72.06 -1.94
C ARG A 3 5.36 72.96 -2.77
N ARG A 4 4.03 72.89 -2.74
CA ARG A 4 3.02 72.23 -1.91
C ARG A 4 1.64 72.56 -2.54
N PHE A 5 0.67 71.67 -2.35
CA PHE A 5 -0.74 71.93 -2.04
C PHE A 5 -1.46 73.16 -2.62
N PHE A 6 -2.60 72.93 -3.28
CA PHE A 6 -3.88 73.48 -2.80
C PHE A 6 -5.08 72.71 -3.37
N LEU A 7 -5.93 72.21 -2.47
CA LEU A 7 -7.28 71.71 -2.73
C LEU A 7 -8.26 72.87 -2.97
N LYS A 8 -9.33 72.61 -3.75
CA LYS A 8 -10.69 73.19 -3.72
C LYS A 8 -11.41 72.59 -4.95
N SER A 9 -12.67 72.17 -5.00
CA SER A 9 -13.77 72.04 -4.06
C SER A 9 -14.81 71.09 -4.70
N THR A 10 -15.66 70.56 -3.84
CA THR A 10 -16.87 69.73 -4.00
C THR A 10 -17.92 70.16 -5.05
N ALA A 11 -18.58 69.18 -5.69
CA ALA A 11 -20.03 69.14 -5.99
C ALA A 11 -20.42 67.71 -6.49
N ILE A 12 -20.93 66.80 -5.65
CA ILE A 12 -22.34 66.36 -5.49
C ILE A 12 -23.05 66.00 -6.81
N PHE A 13 -23.34 64.71 -7.06
CA PHE A 13 -24.69 64.10 -6.95
C PHE A 13 -24.69 62.63 -7.42
N ALA A 14 -25.50 61.86 -6.70
CA ALA A 14 -25.73 60.43 -6.83
C ALA A 14 -26.22 59.99 -8.22
N THR A 15 -25.96 58.74 -8.60
CA THR A 15 -27.00 57.69 -8.65
C THR A 15 -26.50 56.38 -9.30
N LEU A 16 -27.04 55.27 -8.77
CA LEU A 16 -27.38 54.02 -9.46
C LEU A 16 -26.24 53.07 -9.91
N GLY A 17 -25.94 52.13 -9.01
CA GLY A 17 -26.19 50.70 -9.28
C GLY A 17 -25.35 50.00 -10.34
N CYS A 18 -24.20 49.46 -9.94
CA CYS A 18 -23.75 48.15 -10.44
C CYS A 18 -22.74 47.56 -9.44
N THR A 19 -23.23 46.80 -8.47
CA THR A 19 -22.37 46.00 -7.58
C THR A 19 -21.82 44.83 -8.39
N SER A 20 -20.76 45.08 -9.16
CA SER A 20 -19.91 44.02 -9.67
C SER A 20 -19.00 43.56 -8.52
N SER A 21 -19.53 42.64 -7.73
CA SER A 21 -18.75 41.82 -6.81
C SER A 21 -17.72 41.05 -7.64
N PHE A 22 -16.55 41.65 -7.81
CA PHE A 22 -15.40 40.97 -8.40
C PHE A 22 -14.94 39.93 -7.39
N PHE A 23 -15.37 38.70 -7.63
CA PHE A 23 -15.06 37.53 -6.85
C PHE A 23 -13.54 37.44 -6.64
N LEU A 24 -13.14 37.50 -5.37
CA LEU A 24 -11.82 37.09 -4.92
C LEU A 24 -11.64 35.62 -5.32
N SER A 25 -10.91 35.38 -6.41
CA SER A 25 -10.40 34.07 -6.78
C SER A 25 -9.42 33.60 -5.69
N THR A 26 -9.96 33.04 -4.61
CA THR A 26 -9.20 32.18 -3.70
C THR A 26 -9.00 30.86 -4.42
N GLY A 27 -8.02 30.83 -5.32
CA GLY A 27 -7.49 29.62 -5.91
C GLY A 27 -6.99 28.73 -4.78
N LEU A 28 -7.85 27.80 -4.39
CA LEU A 28 -7.58 26.67 -3.51
C LEU A 28 -6.26 26.03 -3.92
N PHE A 29 -5.24 26.14 -3.07
CA PHE A 29 -4.17 25.17 -3.02
C PHE A 29 -4.76 23.83 -2.53
N ALA A 30 -5.45 23.12 -3.42
CA ALA A 30 -5.80 21.73 -3.21
C ALA A 30 -4.49 20.95 -3.18
N ASN A 31 -4.04 20.66 -1.97
CA ASN A 31 -2.89 19.80 -1.72
C ASN A 31 -3.36 18.36 -2.01
N ASP A 32 -3.42 18.00 -3.30
CA ASP A 32 -3.73 16.65 -3.76
C ASP A 32 -2.65 15.71 -3.25
N LYS A 33 -2.88 15.15 -2.06
CA LYS A 33 -2.09 14.08 -1.50
C LYS A 33 -2.21 12.91 -2.47
N LYS A 34 -1.26 12.78 -3.40
CA LYS A 34 -1.23 11.71 -4.41
C LYS A 34 -1.48 10.38 -3.70
N MET A 35 -2.65 9.81 -3.93
CA MET A 35 -3.04 8.51 -3.40
C MET A 35 -2.01 7.49 -3.87
N ASP A 36 -1.52 6.66 -2.94
CA ASP A 36 -0.57 5.60 -3.26
C ASP A 36 -1.21 4.68 -4.31
N PHE A 37 -0.52 4.53 -5.44
CA PHE A 37 -1.04 3.83 -6.61
C PHE A 37 -1.43 2.38 -6.33
N ARG A 38 -0.83 1.75 -5.32
CA ARG A 38 -1.07 0.34 -4.97
C ARG A 38 -2.38 0.13 -4.23
N VAL A 39 -2.93 1.19 -3.63
CA VAL A 39 -4.11 1.13 -2.78
C VAL A 39 -5.36 0.96 -3.63
N VAL A 40 -6.24 0.06 -3.19
CA VAL A 40 -7.58 -0.14 -3.72
C VAL A 40 -8.56 -0.15 -2.55
N SER A 41 -9.73 0.44 -2.76
CA SER A 41 -10.79 0.53 -1.77
C SER A 41 -11.42 -0.84 -1.50
N LEU A 42 -11.89 -1.07 -0.27
CA LEU A 42 -12.29 -2.40 0.22
C LEU A 42 -13.45 -3.02 -0.59
N GLU A 43 -14.31 -2.22 -1.19
CA GLU A 43 -15.42 -2.67 -2.03
C GLU A 43 -14.98 -3.17 -3.42
N LYS A 44 -13.74 -2.89 -3.83
CA LYS A 44 -13.19 -3.31 -5.12
C LYS A 44 -12.17 -4.44 -5.00
N VAL A 45 -11.74 -4.78 -3.77
CA VAL A 45 -10.77 -5.86 -3.57
C VAL A 45 -11.46 -7.22 -3.53
N THR A 46 -10.82 -8.20 -4.16
CA THR A 46 -11.15 -9.61 -4.00
C THR A 46 -10.15 -10.22 -3.01
N ILE A 47 -10.66 -10.87 -1.96
CA ILE A 47 -9.85 -11.60 -1.00
C ILE A 47 -10.05 -13.10 -1.29
N LEU A 48 -8.98 -13.77 -1.70
CA LEU A 48 -9.00 -15.20 -2.07
C LEU A 48 -8.66 -16.11 -0.88
N GLN A 49 -8.03 -15.58 0.16
CA GLN A 49 -7.73 -16.33 1.38
C GLN A 49 -8.89 -16.26 2.37
N ASP A 50 -8.99 -17.25 3.25
CA ASP A 50 -10.06 -17.36 4.25
C ASP A 50 -9.54 -17.19 5.69
N GLY A 51 -10.46 -17.18 6.66
CA GLY A 51 -10.17 -17.08 8.08
C GLY A 51 -10.17 -15.66 8.64
N GLU A 52 -9.86 -15.53 9.93
CA GLU A 52 -9.95 -14.25 10.64
C GLU A 52 -8.92 -13.23 10.17
N SER A 53 -7.74 -13.70 9.74
CA SER A 53 -6.65 -12.88 9.21
C SER A 53 -6.75 -12.63 7.70
N LYS A 54 -7.86 -12.97 7.05
CA LYS A 54 -8.00 -12.95 5.59
C LYS A 54 -7.72 -11.60 4.91
N ASN A 55 -7.78 -10.50 5.63
CA ASN A 55 -7.48 -9.18 5.07
C ASN A 55 -5.99 -8.80 5.10
N PHE A 56 -5.12 -9.66 5.64
CA PHE A 56 -3.70 -9.38 5.84
C PHE A 56 -2.80 -10.38 5.10
N CYS A 57 -1.70 -9.89 4.54
CA CYS A 57 -0.67 -10.74 3.94
C CYS A 57 -0.17 -11.79 4.96
N SER A 58 -0.17 -13.06 4.58
CA SER A 58 0.19 -14.18 5.46
C SER A 58 1.64 -14.13 5.96
N VAL A 59 2.52 -13.39 5.27
CA VAL A 59 3.95 -13.28 5.61
C VAL A 59 4.25 -12.05 6.45
N CYS A 60 3.92 -10.85 5.95
CA CYS A 60 4.31 -9.60 6.61
C CYS A 60 3.18 -8.92 7.40
N GLY A 61 1.95 -9.44 7.31
CA GLY A 61 0.77 -8.88 7.96
C GLY A 61 0.29 -7.54 7.41
N MET A 62 0.83 -7.05 6.29
CA MET A 62 0.33 -5.81 5.66
C MET A 62 -1.09 -6.01 5.13
N SER A 63 -1.94 -5.00 5.24
CA SER A 63 -3.34 -5.05 4.76
C SER A 63 -3.37 -5.18 3.24
N LEU A 64 -4.06 -6.20 2.73
CA LEU A 64 -4.04 -6.59 1.32
C LEU A 64 -4.62 -5.51 0.40
N ASN A 65 -5.54 -4.67 0.90
CA ASN A 65 -6.13 -3.58 0.14
C ASN A 65 -5.16 -2.41 -0.10
N MET A 66 -4.22 -2.20 0.84
CA MET A 66 -3.23 -1.12 0.74
C MET A 66 -2.14 -1.40 -0.31
N PHE A 67 -1.99 -2.67 -0.71
CA PHE A 67 -0.98 -3.13 -1.66
C PHE A 67 -1.60 -3.97 -2.79
N TYR A 68 -2.88 -3.73 -3.07
CA TYR A 68 -3.71 -4.63 -3.84
C TYR A 68 -3.21 -4.85 -5.27
N LYS A 69 -2.70 -3.80 -5.93
CA LYS A 69 -2.18 -3.92 -7.31
C LYS A 69 -0.88 -4.71 -7.43
N THR A 70 -0.25 -5.07 -6.31
CA THR A 70 0.91 -5.97 -6.28
C THR A 70 0.55 -7.33 -5.69
N ASN A 71 -0.71 -7.58 -5.34
CA ASN A 71 -1.09 -8.82 -4.67
C ASN A 71 -0.83 -10.05 -5.54
N HIS A 72 -0.39 -11.12 -4.88
CA HIS A 72 -0.25 -12.46 -5.44
C HIS A 72 -1.02 -13.44 -4.57
N ALA A 73 -1.36 -14.61 -5.10
CA ALA A 73 -1.94 -15.70 -4.32
C ALA A 73 -1.46 -17.05 -4.85
N VAL A 74 -1.32 -18.03 -3.98
CA VAL A 74 -0.91 -19.40 -4.34
C VAL A 74 -1.67 -20.40 -3.48
N ASN A 75 -1.78 -21.64 -3.94
CA ASN A 75 -2.29 -22.73 -3.13
C ASN A 75 -1.16 -23.38 -2.34
N ILE A 76 -1.36 -23.58 -1.04
CA ILE A 76 -0.44 -24.31 -0.16
C ILE A 76 -1.27 -25.32 0.62
N ASN A 77 -1.02 -26.61 0.39
CA ASN A 77 -1.69 -27.71 1.10
C ASN A 77 -3.22 -27.59 1.09
N GLY A 78 -3.81 -27.26 -0.07
CA GLY A 78 -5.25 -27.11 -0.23
C GLY A 78 -5.85 -25.80 0.31
N LYS A 79 -5.03 -24.87 0.81
CA LYS A 79 -5.47 -23.53 1.25
C LYS A 79 -4.86 -22.45 0.38
N THR A 80 -5.66 -21.45 -0.01
CA THR A 80 -5.15 -20.28 -0.73
C THR A 80 -4.52 -19.30 0.25
N HIS A 81 -3.25 -18.97 0.02
CA HIS A 81 -2.53 -17.91 0.71
C HIS A 81 -2.45 -16.69 -0.21
N GLN A 82 -2.79 -15.50 0.31
CA GLN A 82 -2.69 -14.25 -0.42
C GLN A 82 -1.60 -13.35 0.18
N TYR A 83 -0.87 -12.68 -0.70
CA TYR A 83 0.33 -11.92 -0.40
C TYR A 83 0.20 -10.50 -0.92
N CYS A 84 0.85 -9.56 -0.24
CA CYS A 84 0.94 -8.17 -0.70
C CYS A 84 1.85 -7.98 -1.93
N SER A 85 2.73 -8.95 -2.22
CA SER A 85 3.69 -8.90 -3.32
C SER A 85 4.23 -10.28 -3.71
N ILE A 86 4.84 -10.35 -4.89
CA ILE A 86 5.58 -11.53 -5.36
C ILE A 86 6.75 -11.89 -4.44
N HIS A 87 7.37 -10.89 -3.80
CA HIS A 87 8.41 -11.11 -2.79
C HIS A 87 7.87 -11.94 -1.62
N CYS A 88 6.74 -11.56 -1.02
CA CYS A 88 6.17 -12.33 0.09
C CYS A 88 5.77 -13.75 -0.32
N MET A 89 5.28 -13.93 -1.54
CA MET A 89 5.00 -15.26 -2.09
C MET A 89 6.26 -16.13 -2.14
N HIS A 90 7.36 -15.62 -2.73
CA HIS A 90 8.63 -16.34 -2.80
C HIS A 90 9.29 -16.53 -1.43
N GLN A 91 9.12 -15.59 -0.50
CA GLN A 91 9.58 -15.73 0.88
C GLN A 91 8.91 -16.91 1.59
N GLU A 92 7.59 -17.05 1.51
CA GLU A 92 6.90 -18.20 2.11
C GLU A 92 7.32 -19.51 1.44
N ALA A 93 7.42 -19.53 0.10
CA ALA A 93 7.87 -20.69 -0.66
C ALA A 93 9.27 -21.15 -0.23
N MET A 94 10.22 -20.21 -0.10
CA MET A 94 11.58 -20.46 0.37
C MET A 94 11.60 -21.03 1.79
N LEU A 95 10.88 -20.42 2.73
CA LEU A 95 10.85 -20.86 4.13
C LEU A 95 10.22 -22.24 4.31
N LYS A 96 9.21 -22.56 3.51
CA LYS A 96 8.53 -23.87 3.53
C LYS A 96 9.20 -24.91 2.65
N LYS A 97 10.20 -24.54 1.84
CA LYS A 97 10.86 -25.39 0.85
C LYS A 97 9.86 -26.02 -0.13
N ILE A 98 8.92 -25.20 -0.61
CA ILE A 98 7.88 -25.58 -1.58
C ILE A 98 7.98 -24.69 -2.82
N LEU A 99 7.32 -25.10 -3.90
CA LEU A 99 7.11 -24.26 -5.07
C LEU A 99 5.70 -23.63 -5.03
N PRO A 100 5.53 -22.39 -5.52
CA PRO A 100 4.22 -21.80 -5.75
C PRO A 100 3.34 -22.66 -6.66
N ASP A 101 2.26 -23.22 -6.13
CA ASP A 101 1.26 -23.94 -6.94
C ASP A 101 0.12 -22.99 -7.37
N ASN A 102 -0.24 -23.07 -8.66
CA ASN A 102 -1.25 -22.24 -9.32
C ASN A 102 -1.15 -20.74 -8.96
N PRO A 103 0.00 -20.09 -9.23
CA PRO A 103 0.20 -18.71 -8.82
C PRO A 103 -0.74 -17.77 -9.57
N LYS A 104 -1.39 -16.88 -8.82
CA LYS A 104 -2.27 -15.83 -9.33
C LYS A 104 -1.71 -14.46 -8.96
N VAL A 105 -2.01 -13.47 -9.80
CA VAL A 105 -1.64 -12.08 -9.58
C VAL A 105 -2.80 -11.15 -9.87
N VAL A 106 -2.88 -10.02 -9.20
CA VAL A 106 -3.84 -8.97 -9.54
C VAL A 106 -3.39 -8.26 -10.82
N ASP A 107 -4.25 -8.27 -11.83
CA ASP A 107 -4.12 -7.43 -13.02
C ASP A 107 -4.27 -5.96 -12.63
N THR A 108 -3.24 -5.17 -12.93
CA THR A 108 -3.13 -3.76 -12.50
C THR A 108 -4.23 -2.88 -13.12
N ALA A 109 -4.72 -3.24 -14.31
CA ALA A 109 -5.75 -2.49 -15.03
C ALA A 109 -7.17 -2.82 -14.55
N SER A 110 -7.55 -4.10 -14.51
CA SER A 110 -8.91 -4.55 -14.19
C SER A 110 -9.14 -4.85 -12.72
N LEU A 111 -8.09 -4.94 -11.89
CA LEU A 111 -8.13 -5.31 -10.47
C LEU A 111 -8.62 -6.74 -10.19
N LYS A 112 -8.68 -7.59 -11.23
CA LYS A 112 -9.05 -9.00 -11.11
C LYS A 112 -7.82 -9.88 -10.96
N PHE A 113 -7.95 -10.99 -10.26
CA PHE A 113 -6.92 -12.03 -10.27
C PHE A 113 -6.87 -12.74 -11.62
N ILE A 114 -5.66 -12.91 -12.13
CA ILE A 114 -5.32 -13.65 -13.34
C ILE A 114 -4.26 -14.70 -13.03
N ASP A 115 -4.07 -15.66 -13.93
CA ASP A 115 -2.94 -16.59 -13.87
C ASP A 115 -1.63 -15.81 -13.99
N ALA A 116 -0.78 -15.91 -12.97
CA ALA A 116 0.49 -15.19 -12.93
C ALA A 116 1.46 -15.66 -14.01
N THR A 117 1.43 -16.95 -14.36
CA THR A 117 2.37 -17.55 -15.32
C THR A 117 2.20 -17.02 -16.75
N THR A 118 1.01 -16.53 -17.07
CA THR A 118 0.67 -15.96 -18.39
C THR A 118 0.67 -14.43 -18.40
N ALA A 119 0.87 -13.80 -17.24
CA ALA A 119 0.84 -12.34 -17.10
C ALA A 119 2.11 -11.68 -17.66
N ILE A 120 1.95 -10.43 -18.07
CA ILE A 120 3.06 -9.57 -18.50
C ILE A 120 3.36 -8.60 -17.36
N TYR A 121 4.59 -8.60 -16.89
CA TYR A 121 5.02 -7.73 -15.79
C TYR A 121 5.74 -6.50 -16.33
N VAL A 122 5.37 -5.31 -15.84
CA VAL A 122 6.23 -4.13 -15.95
C VAL A 122 7.11 -4.08 -14.71
N TYR A 123 8.38 -4.38 -14.90
CA TYR A 123 9.40 -4.44 -13.87
C TYR A 123 10.24 -3.17 -13.83
N SER A 124 10.63 -2.72 -12.64
CA SER A 124 11.46 -1.52 -12.42
C SER A 124 10.86 -0.22 -13.01
N SER A 125 9.55 -0.04 -12.90
CA SER A 125 8.88 1.23 -13.18
C SER A 125 9.13 2.26 -12.07
N SER A 126 8.79 3.53 -12.35
CA SER A 126 8.80 4.63 -11.36
C SER A 126 7.72 4.53 -10.28
N MET A 127 6.80 3.56 -10.38
CA MET A 127 5.78 3.33 -9.35
C MET A 127 6.35 2.59 -8.13
N PRO A 128 5.81 2.80 -6.92
CA PRO A 128 6.38 2.21 -5.70
C PRO A 128 6.43 0.68 -5.74
N ALA A 129 7.51 0.12 -5.19
CA ALA A 129 7.66 -1.32 -4.97
C ALA A 129 7.01 -1.77 -3.66
N THR A 130 6.63 -3.05 -3.57
CA THR A 130 6.05 -3.64 -2.35
C THR A 130 6.94 -4.76 -1.82
N MET A 131 7.50 -4.56 -0.62
CA MET A 131 8.42 -5.50 0.04
C MET A 131 9.69 -5.81 -0.75
N SER A 132 10.05 -4.98 -1.73
CA SER A 132 11.31 -5.04 -2.46
C SER A 132 11.76 -3.62 -2.81
N SER A 133 13.00 -3.48 -3.27
CA SER A 133 13.52 -2.25 -3.86
C SER A 133 13.02 -2.02 -5.29
N ILE A 134 12.61 -3.07 -6.01
CA ILE A 134 12.23 -3.00 -7.43
C ILE A 134 10.74 -3.23 -7.59
N SER A 135 10.08 -2.36 -8.37
CA SER A 135 8.64 -2.44 -8.60
C SER A 135 8.29 -3.50 -9.62
N SER A 136 7.13 -4.12 -9.44
CA SER A 136 6.61 -5.15 -10.33
C SER A 136 5.09 -5.08 -10.34
N TYR A 137 4.52 -4.84 -11.52
CA TYR A 137 3.08 -4.72 -11.75
C TYR A 137 2.66 -5.62 -12.90
N ALA A 138 1.67 -6.48 -12.67
CA ALA A 138 1.23 -7.45 -13.66
C ALA A 138 0.06 -6.92 -14.49
N PHE A 139 0.01 -7.37 -15.74
CA PHE A 139 -1.01 -7.03 -16.71
C PHE A 139 -1.46 -8.29 -17.45
N LYS A 140 -2.77 -8.42 -17.64
CA LYS A 140 -3.35 -9.50 -18.44
C LYS A 140 -2.97 -9.38 -19.92
N ASN A 141 -2.96 -8.15 -20.44
CA ASN A 141 -2.82 -7.86 -21.86
C ASN A 141 -1.59 -6.99 -22.13
N LYS A 142 -0.94 -7.20 -23.27
CA LYS A 142 0.30 -6.52 -23.65
C LYS A 142 0.10 -5.02 -23.87
N GLU A 143 -1.07 -4.62 -24.33
CA GLU A 143 -1.44 -3.25 -24.64
C GLU A 143 -1.44 -2.39 -23.36
N ASP A 144 -2.05 -2.90 -22.29
CA ASP A 144 -2.09 -2.22 -21.00
C ASP A 144 -0.70 -2.16 -20.35
N ALA A 145 0.08 -3.24 -20.45
CA ALA A 145 1.46 -3.26 -19.99
C ALA A 145 2.31 -2.20 -20.71
N LYS A 146 2.21 -2.10 -22.04
CA LYS A 146 2.91 -1.09 -22.84
C LYS A 146 2.45 0.33 -22.51
N LYS A 147 1.15 0.53 -22.28
CA LYS A 147 0.61 1.84 -21.87
C LYS A 147 1.17 2.27 -20.51
N PHE A 148 1.22 1.34 -19.56
CA PHE A 148 1.82 1.58 -18.25
C PHE A 148 3.33 1.85 -18.37
N GLN A 149 4.05 1.02 -19.12
CA GLN A 149 5.49 1.18 -19.40
C GLN A 149 5.80 2.54 -20.04
N LYS A 150 5.03 2.97 -21.04
CA LYS A 150 5.21 4.29 -21.68
C LYS A 150 5.07 5.44 -20.68
N LYS A 151 4.20 5.29 -19.69
CA LYS A 151 3.92 6.33 -18.68
C LYS A 151 4.90 6.32 -17.52
N PHE A 152 5.33 5.14 -17.07
CA PHE A 152 6.08 4.98 -15.82
C PHE A 152 7.48 4.39 -16.01
N GLY A 153 7.88 4.04 -17.23
CA GLY A 153 9.12 3.35 -17.54
C GLY A 153 9.08 1.87 -17.16
N GLY A 154 10.27 1.27 -17.05
CA GLY A 154 10.46 -0.15 -16.74
C GLY A 154 10.57 -1.05 -17.97
N SER A 155 10.73 -2.34 -17.73
CA SER A 155 10.89 -3.39 -18.75
C SER A 155 9.74 -4.37 -18.69
N LEU A 156 9.34 -4.91 -19.84
CA LEU A 156 8.35 -5.97 -19.90
C LEU A 156 9.05 -7.31 -19.64
N LEU A 157 8.60 -8.04 -18.63
CA LEU A 157 9.09 -9.36 -18.25
C LEU A 157 7.94 -10.36 -18.18
N THR A 158 8.30 -11.63 -18.32
CA THR A 158 7.46 -12.79 -18.01
C THR A 158 7.46 -13.09 -16.50
N TYR A 159 6.56 -13.98 -16.06
CA TYR A 159 6.52 -14.48 -14.69
C TYR A 159 7.84 -15.13 -14.24
N GLU A 160 8.47 -15.91 -15.13
CA GLU A 160 9.73 -16.60 -14.83
C GLU A 160 10.86 -15.58 -14.61
N GLU A 161 11.00 -14.61 -15.50
CA GLU A 161 12.02 -13.57 -15.40
C GLU A 161 11.87 -12.73 -14.12
N VAL A 162 10.64 -12.32 -13.77
CA VAL A 162 10.41 -11.55 -12.54
C VAL A 162 10.57 -12.40 -11.28
N SER A 163 10.23 -13.69 -11.34
CA SER A 163 10.46 -14.62 -10.23
C SER A 163 11.95 -14.86 -9.99
N ASN A 164 12.73 -15.02 -11.07
CA ASN A 164 14.18 -15.16 -10.98
C ASN A 164 14.84 -13.88 -10.48
N ALA A 165 14.39 -12.71 -10.94
CA ALA A 165 14.87 -11.42 -10.44
C ALA A 165 14.55 -11.22 -8.96
N THR A 166 13.33 -11.58 -8.53
CA THR A 166 12.90 -11.48 -7.12
C THR A 166 13.72 -12.39 -6.21
N GLN A 167 13.94 -13.64 -6.61
CA GLN A 167 14.71 -14.60 -5.82
C GLN A 167 16.17 -14.17 -5.61
N LYS A 168 16.78 -13.49 -6.61
CA LYS A 168 18.16 -12.98 -6.50
C LYS A 168 18.36 -11.94 -5.40
N THR A 169 17.33 -11.14 -5.08
CA THR A 169 17.40 -10.08 -4.05
C THR A 169 16.68 -10.46 -2.76
N LEU A 170 16.03 -11.63 -2.72
CA LEU A 170 15.09 -12.04 -1.67
C LEU A 170 15.72 -12.02 -0.28
N GLU A 171 16.91 -12.60 -0.11
CA GLU A 171 17.56 -12.66 1.20
C GLU A 171 17.93 -11.28 1.75
N ASP A 172 18.39 -10.39 0.89
CA ASP A 172 18.79 -9.03 1.29
C ASP A 172 17.58 -8.15 1.59
N ASP A 173 16.52 -8.27 0.78
CA ASP A 173 15.23 -7.64 1.07
C ASP A 173 14.68 -8.12 2.43
N ILE A 174 14.73 -9.43 2.72
CA ILE A 174 14.31 -10.00 4.01
C ILE A 174 15.11 -9.39 5.17
N LYS A 175 16.44 -9.32 5.10
CA LYS A 175 17.27 -8.72 6.16
C LYS A 175 16.88 -7.26 6.45
N LEU A 176 16.64 -6.48 5.40
CA LEU A 176 16.23 -5.08 5.52
C LEU A 176 14.82 -4.94 6.10
N ILE A 177 13.90 -5.79 5.67
CA ILE A 177 12.52 -5.85 6.17
C ILE A 177 12.51 -6.22 7.65
N ASP A 178 13.25 -7.25 8.06
CA ASP A 178 13.33 -7.71 9.45
C ASP A 178 13.87 -6.62 10.37
N ARG A 179 14.90 -5.88 9.92
CA ARG A 179 15.40 -4.71 10.65
C ARG A 179 14.31 -3.65 10.84
N ARG A 180 13.54 -3.35 9.78
CA ARG A 180 12.41 -2.39 9.83
C ARG A 180 11.29 -2.86 10.76
N GLN A 181 10.91 -4.13 10.68
CA GLN A 181 9.88 -4.73 11.53
C GLN A 181 10.31 -4.80 13.00
N SER A 182 11.58 -5.07 13.29
CA SER A 182 12.12 -5.04 14.66
C SER A 182 12.07 -3.62 15.26
N MET A 183 12.38 -2.59 14.46
CA MET A 183 12.19 -1.19 14.87
C MET A 183 10.72 -0.82 15.06
N ALA A 184 9.83 -1.34 14.21
CA ALA A 184 8.39 -1.16 14.34
C ALA A 184 7.87 -1.82 15.63
N ALA A 185 8.34 -3.03 15.95
CA ALA A 185 8.01 -3.74 17.19
C ALA A 185 8.42 -2.97 18.45
N ARG A 186 9.62 -2.34 18.46
CA ARG A 186 10.04 -1.48 19.59
C ARG A 186 9.09 -0.31 19.83
N ARG A 187 8.49 0.25 18.78
CA ARG A 187 7.45 1.29 18.90
C ARG A 187 6.13 0.67 19.34
N GLY A 188 5.79 -0.50 18.79
CA GLY A 188 4.60 -1.28 19.13
C GLY A 188 4.53 -1.64 20.60
N GLU A 189 5.65 -2.00 21.22
CA GLU A 189 5.72 -2.28 22.66
C GLU A 189 5.28 -1.08 23.50
N LYS A 190 5.75 0.13 23.14
CA LYS A 190 5.38 1.36 23.85
C LYS A 190 3.88 1.65 23.73
N ILE A 191 3.34 1.49 22.52
CA ILE A 191 1.90 1.67 22.26
C ILE A 191 1.09 0.63 23.03
N TYR A 192 1.51 -0.64 22.98
CA TYR A 192 0.85 -1.74 23.66
C TYR A 192 0.76 -1.50 25.17
N LYS A 193 1.87 -1.16 25.81
CA LYS A 193 1.92 -0.88 27.25
C LYS A 193 1.07 0.32 27.66
N ALA A 194 0.89 1.29 26.77
CA ALA A 194 0.13 2.50 27.06
C ALA A 194 -1.39 2.35 26.84
N THR A 195 -1.82 1.49 25.92
CA THR A 195 -3.19 1.52 25.39
C THR A 195 -3.90 0.18 25.36
N CYS A 196 -3.17 -0.95 25.37
CA CYS A 196 -3.78 -2.26 25.17
C CYS A 196 -4.09 -2.96 26.50
N ILE A 197 -5.20 -3.70 26.50
CA ILE A 197 -5.49 -4.73 27.51
C ILE A 197 -4.47 -5.86 27.34
N LYS A 198 -4.06 -6.47 28.46
CA LYS A 198 -3.11 -7.58 28.46
C LYS A 198 -3.61 -8.75 27.59
N ILE A 199 -2.74 -9.23 26.70
CA ILE A 199 -2.96 -10.38 25.83
C ILE A 199 -1.98 -11.49 26.21
N ASP A 200 -2.48 -12.61 26.72
CA ASP A 200 -1.66 -13.79 27.04
C ASP A 200 -1.50 -14.74 25.83
N LYS A 201 -2.31 -14.55 24.79
CA LYS A 201 -2.23 -15.34 23.55
C LYS A 201 -0.93 -15.05 22.79
N LYS A 202 -0.25 -16.12 22.36
CA LYS A 202 0.90 -16.04 21.45
C LYS A 202 0.43 -16.12 20.00
N PHE A 203 1.10 -15.38 19.13
CA PHE A 203 0.79 -15.33 17.70
C PHE A 203 1.99 -15.80 16.88
N SER A 204 1.73 -16.56 15.83
CA SER A 204 2.79 -17.04 14.94
C SER A 204 3.14 -16.00 13.88
N THR A 205 2.17 -15.15 13.49
CA THR A 205 2.35 -14.13 12.44
C THR A 205 1.73 -12.78 12.84
N PRO A 206 2.24 -11.66 12.29
CA PRO A 206 1.61 -10.34 12.45
C PRO A 206 0.16 -10.31 11.98
N ALA A 207 -0.20 -11.10 10.95
CA ALA A 207 -1.57 -11.19 10.45
C ALA A 207 -2.55 -11.72 11.50
N GLU A 208 -2.17 -12.77 12.24
CA GLU A 208 -2.97 -13.33 13.33
C GLU A 208 -3.12 -12.34 14.50
N ALA A 209 -2.02 -11.68 14.88
CA ALA A 209 -2.06 -10.68 15.95
C ALA A 209 -2.99 -9.51 15.60
N LYS A 210 -2.94 -9.01 14.36
CA LYS A 210 -3.85 -7.94 13.89
C LYS A 210 -5.31 -8.37 13.92
N ALA A 211 -5.61 -9.56 13.39
CA ALA A 211 -6.96 -10.09 13.38
C ALA A 211 -7.52 -10.18 14.81
N TYR A 212 -6.70 -10.68 15.74
CA TYR A 212 -7.09 -10.77 17.15
C TYR A 212 -7.32 -9.40 17.78
N ILE A 213 -6.41 -8.44 17.58
CA ILE A 213 -6.55 -7.08 18.14
C ILE A 213 -7.87 -6.45 17.69
N LEU A 214 -8.16 -6.51 16.39
CA LEU A 214 -9.36 -5.92 15.80
C LEU A 214 -10.63 -6.62 16.26
N LYS A 215 -10.63 -7.97 16.27
CA LYS A 215 -11.80 -8.76 16.65
C LYS A 215 -12.20 -8.56 18.11
N ASN A 216 -11.21 -8.50 19.01
CA ASN A 216 -11.46 -8.43 20.46
C ASN A 216 -11.43 -7.01 21.01
N ASN A 217 -11.14 -6.00 20.16
CA ASN A 217 -11.02 -4.59 20.56
C ASN A 217 -10.10 -4.37 21.78
N VAL A 218 -9.02 -5.16 21.88
CA VAL A 218 -8.10 -5.14 23.03
C VAL A 218 -7.10 -3.99 22.99
N CYS A 219 -7.00 -3.29 21.86
CA CYS A 219 -6.22 -2.07 21.70
C CYS A 219 -7.09 -1.04 20.93
N PRO A 220 -7.85 -0.19 21.62
CA PRO A 220 -8.76 0.74 20.96
C PRO A 220 -7.99 1.85 20.23
N ASN A 221 -8.62 2.43 19.20
CA ASN A 221 -8.17 3.64 18.50
C ASN A 221 -6.78 3.57 17.83
N LEU A 222 -6.28 2.38 17.51
CA LEU A 222 -5.03 2.25 16.76
C LEU A 222 -5.21 2.67 15.30
N THR A 223 -4.31 3.52 14.80
CA THR A 223 -4.13 3.72 13.35
C THR A 223 -3.62 2.42 12.70
N GLN A 224 -3.77 2.28 11.38
CA GLN A 224 -3.23 1.12 10.62
C GLN A 224 -1.72 0.89 10.84
N LYS A 225 -0.97 1.98 11.02
CA LYS A 225 0.47 1.94 11.31
C LYS A 225 0.73 1.40 12.72
N GLU A 226 0.02 1.91 13.72
CA GLU A 226 0.17 1.46 15.11
C GLU A 226 -0.28 0.01 15.29
N LEU A 227 -1.38 -0.38 14.64
CA LEU A 227 -1.82 -1.77 14.57
C LEU A 227 -0.72 -2.69 14.02
N SER A 228 -0.01 -2.26 12.97
CA SER A 228 1.13 -3.00 12.43
C SER A 228 2.30 -3.08 13.42
N GLN A 229 2.60 -1.98 14.10
CA GLN A 229 3.68 -1.93 15.09
C GLN A 229 3.40 -2.85 16.29
N VAL A 230 2.20 -2.79 16.86
CA VAL A 230 1.77 -3.66 17.97
C VAL A 230 1.76 -5.12 17.52
N ALA A 231 1.26 -5.43 16.32
CA ALA A 231 1.29 -6.79 15.80
C ALA A 231 2.71 -7.35 15.69
N HIS A 232 3.68 -6.58 15.17
CA HIS A 232 5.08 -7.01 15.11
C HIS A 232 5.68 -7.20 16.51
N TYR A 233 5.27 -6.40 17.50
CA TYR A 233 5.67 -6.62 18.90
C TYR A 233 5.16 -7.95 19.45
N LEU A 234 3.87 -8.24 19.25
CA LEU A 234 3.22 -9.46 19.77
C LEU A 234 3.68 -10.76 19.09
N THR A 235 4.39 -10.67 17.96
CA THR A 235 4.88 -11.82 17.20
C THR A 235 6.40 -11.92 17.19
N LYS A 236 7.09 -10.99 17.84
CA LYS A 236 8.54 -11.03 17.93
C LYS A 236 8.93 -12.21 18.83
N LYS A 237 9.73 -13.12 18.28
CA LYS A 237 10.34 -14.23 19.02
C LYS A 237 11.48 -13.73 19.89
#